data_AF-A0AA41K769-F1
#
_entry.id   AF-A0AA41K769-F1
#
_cell.length_a   1.000
_cell.length_b   1.000
_cell.length_c   1.000
_cell.angle_alpha   90.00
_cell.angle_beta   90.00
_cell.angle_gamma   90.00
#
_symmetry.space_group_name_H-M   'P 1'
#
loop_
_entity.id
_entity.type
_entity.pdbx_description
1 polymer ?
#
loop_
_entity_poly.entity_id
_entity_poly.type
_entity_poly.pdbx_seq_one_letter_code
_entity_poly.pdbx_strand_id
1 'polypeptide(L)'
;MRVEALKYRSEQNLDIIIFVDFNVMSEEHTKRWNIAEIAYKKLLVNKYNFLSDTYRDEDDYFQMGPEERTAYVLNKQIEFVGEEKLREALMAAWNMIKPDPDRVLGIR
;
A
#
# COMPACT_ATOMS: atom_id res chain seq x y z
N MET A 1 7.94 -5.90 -6.52
CA MET A 1 8.39 -6.28 -5.16
C MET A 1 7.55 -5.53 -4.14
N ARG A 2 7.14 -6.17 -3.04
CA ARG A 2 6.38 -5.54 -1.94
C ARG A 2 7.25 -5.32 -0.71
N VAL A 3 7.09 -4.19 -0.03
CA VAL A 3 7.76 -3.89 1.25
C VAL A 3 6.78 -3.39 2.31
N GLU A 4 7.06 -3.72 3.57
CA GLU A 4 6.46 -3.08 4.75
C GLU A 4 7.08 -1.69 4.94
N ALA A 5 6.42 -0.66 4.41
CA ALA A 5 7.02 0.66 4.29
C ALA A 5 6.89 1.51 5.55
N LEU A 6 5.74 1.42 6.23
CA LEU A 6 5.45 2.20 7.43
C LEU A 6 4.64 1.38 8.43
N LYS A 7 5.04 1.44 9.70
CA LYS A 7 4.33 0.81 10.82
C LYS A 7 4.19 1.80 11.96
N TYR A 8 2.96 2.02 12.42
CA TYR A 8 2.68 2.99 13.48
C TYR A 8 1.40 2.65 14.25
N ARG A 9 1.21 3.32 15.38
CA ARG A 9 -0.03 3.30 16.16
C ARG A 9 -0.87 4.52 15.76
N SER A 10 -2.10 4.31 15.31
CA SER A 10 -3.02 5.42 15.06
C SER A 10 -3.58 6.00 16.36
N GLU A 11 -4.15 7.20 16.29
CA GLU A 11 -4.86 7.86 17.39
C GLU A 11 -6.04 7.02 17.91
N GLN A 12 -6.60 6.17 17.05
CA GLN A 12 -7.69 5.24 17.36
C GLN A 12 -7.19 3.91 17.96
N ASN A 13 -5.93 3.85 18.39
CA ASN A 13 -5.25 2.68 18.96
C ASN A 13 -5.16 1.47 18.00
N LEU A 14 -5.20 1.70 16.69
CA LEU A 14 -4.96 0.66 15.69
C LEU A 14 -3.46 0.55 15.41
N ASP A 15 -2.93 -0.66 15.47
CA ASP A 15 -1.67 -0.99 14.82
C ASP A 15 -1.88 -0.96 13.31
N ILE A 16 -1.15 -0.12 12.59
CA ILE A 16 -1.26 0.01 11.13
C ILE A 16 0.08 -0.38 10.50
N ILE A 17 0.01 -1.13 9.40
CA ILE A 17 1.12 -1.42 8.50
C ILE A 17 0.68 -1.02 7.09
N ILE A 18 1.47 -0.17 6.44
CA ILE A 18 1.25 0.22 5.04
C ILE A 18 2.27 -0.51 4.18
N PHE A 19 1.78 -1.28 3.22
CA PHE A 19 2.58 -1.99 2.24
C PHE A 19 2.69 -1.18 0.95
N VAL A 20 3.88 -1.16 0.37
CA VAL A 20 4.15 -0.45 -0.89
C VAL A 20 4.73 -1.44 -1.90
N ASP A 21 4.22 -1.40 -3.13
CA ASP A 21 4.74 -2.15 -4.25
C ASP A 21 5.68 -1.27 -5.09
N PHE A 22 6.84 -1.82 -5.41
CA PHE A 22 7.80 -1.32 -6.37
C PHE A 22 7.78 -2.18 -7.62
N ASN A 23 7.40 -1.60 -8.76
CA ASN A 23 7.31 -2.27 -10.06
C ASN A 23 8.25 -1.61 -11.07
N VAL A 24 8.91 -2.41 -11.89
CA VAL A 24 9.71 -1.97 -13.05
C VAL A 24 9.00 -2.45 -14.31
N MET A 25 8.53 -1.51 -15.13
CA MET A 25 7.88 -1.83 -16.39
C MET A 25 8.95 -2.04 -17.46
N SER A 26 8.93 -3.21 -18.10
CA SER A 26 10.00 -3.68 -19.01
C SER A 26 10.17 -2.87 -20.29
N GLU A 27 9.12 -2.18 -20.74
CA GLU A 27 9.14 -1.45 -22.01
C GLU A 27 9.83 -0.09 -21.91
N GLU A 28 9.82 0.54 -20.72
CA GLU A 28 10.31 1.92 -20.54
C GLU A 28 11.30 2.06 -19.36
N HIS A 29 11.63 0.97 -18.66
CA HIS A 29 12.37 1.01 -17.38
C HIS A 29 11.75 1.98 -16.36
N THR A 30 10.44 2.27 -16.48
CA THR A 30 9.73 3.14 -15.55
C THR A 30 9.55 2.43 -14.21
N LYS A 31 10.09 3.07 -13.18
CA LYS A 31 10.05 2.65 -11.78
C LYS A 31 8.81 3.25 -11.12
N ARG A 32 7.82 2.42 -10.77
CA ARG A 32 6.57 2.87 -10.16
C ARG A 32 6.42 2.36 -8.73
N TRP A 33 6.01 3.28 -7.85
CA TRP A 33 5.73 3.04 -6.44
C TRP A 33 4.24 3.24 -6.20
N ASN A 34 3.57 2.25 -5.64
CA ASN A 34 2.14 2.34 -5.36
C ASN A 34 1.83 1.78 -3.96
N ILE A 35 0.88 2.39 -3.26
CA ILE A 35 0.32 1.81 -2.05
C ILE A 35 -0.37 0.51 -2.44
N ALA A 36 0.09 -0.59 -1.85
CA ALA A 36 -0.29 -1.92 -2.24
C ALA A 36 -1.45 -2.46 -1.39
N GLU A 37 -1.35 -2.27 -0.07
CA GLU A 37 -2.33 -2.71 0.91
C GLU A 37 -2.12 -1.98 2.23
N ILE A 38 -3.14 -1.92 3.07
CA ILE A 38 -3.05 -1.46 4.45
C ILE A 38 -3.56 -2.57 5.36
N ALA A 39 -2.71 -3.06 6.26
CA ALA A 39 -3.13 -3.97 7.31
C ALA A 39 -3.32 -3.22 8.62
N TYR A 40 -4.33 -3.63 9.38
CA TYR A 40 -4.61 -3.05 10.70
C TYR A 40 -5.03 -4.09 11.73
N LYS A 41 -4.72 -3.85 13.00
CA LYS A 41 -5.24 -4.63 14.13
C LYS A 41 -5.54 -3.75 15.34
N LYS A 42 -6.52 -4.16 16.14
CA LYS A 42 -6.76 -3.58 17.46
C LYS A 42 -5.77 -4.16 18.47
N LEU A 43 -5.40 -3.40 19.49
CA LEU A 43 -4.35 -3.73 20.47
C LEU A 43 -4.46 -5.15 21.07
N LEU A 44 -5.67 -5.65 21.29
CA LEU A 44 -5.95 -6.94 21.93
C LEU A 44 -6.33 -8.05 20.95
N VAL A 45 -6.27 -7.77 19.64
CA VAL A 45 -6.61 -8.74 18.60
C VAL A 45 -5.31 -9.25 17.98
N ASN A 46 -5.04 -10.55 18.09
CA ASN A 46 -3.80 -11.15 17.58
C ASN A 46 -3.84 -11.43 16.06
N LYS A 47 -4.70 -10.74 15.32
CA LYS A 47 -4.91 -10.92 13.89
C LYS A 47 -4.96 -9.55 13.20
N TYR A 48 -4.18 -9.41 12.14
CA TYR A 48 -4.29 -8.29 11.21
C TYR A 48 -5.43 -8.56 10.22
N ASN A 49 -6.23 -7.53 9.96
CA ASN A 49 -7.17 -7.48 8.84
C ASN A 49 -6.55 -6.64 7.73
N PHE A 50 -6.94 -6.91 6.48
CA PHE A 50 -6.57 -6.06 5.35
C PHE A 50 -7.70 -5.09 5.06
N LEU A 51 -7.35 -3.84 4.72
CA LEU A 51 -8.34 -2.84 4.38
C LEU A 51 -9.14 -3.25 3.14
N SER A 52 -8.50 -3.94 2.19
CA SER A 52 -9.22 -4.41 1.01
C SER A 52 -10.35 -5.41 1.29
N ASP A 53 -10.29 -6.15 2.39
CA ASP A 53 -11.38 -7.04 2.81
C ASP A 53 -12.67 -6.27 3.14
N THR A 54 -12.61 -4.96 3.36
CA THR A 54 -13.79 -4.16 3.75
C THR A 54 -14.59 -3.61 2.58
N TYR A 55 -14.03 -3.64 1.37
CA TYR A 55 -14.68 -3.03 0.18
C TYR A 55 -14.64 -3.93 -1.06
N ARG A 56 -13.82 -4.98 -1.08
CA ARG A 56 -13.77 -5.90 -2.22
C ARG A 56 -14.99 -6.80 -2.35
N ASP A 57 -15.72 -7.01 -1.26
CA ASP A 57 -16.95 -7.81 -1.25
C ASP A 57 -18.19 -6.99 -1.66
N GLU A 58 -18.04 -5.70 -1.96
CA GLU A 58 -19.13 -4.86 -2.46
C GLU A 58 -19.38 -5.17 -3.95
N ASP A 59 -20.62 -5.49 -4.33
CA ASP A 59 -20.99 -5.79 -5.72
C ASP A 59 -20.54 -4.68 -6.68
N ASP A 60 -20.62 -3.43 -6.23
CA ASP A 60 -20.21 -2.25 -6.98
C ASP A 60 -18.72 -2.29 -7.36
N TYR A 61 -17.85 -2.83 -6.50
CA TYR A 61 -16.40 -2.92 -6.75
C TYR A 61 -16.08 -3.76 -8.00
N PHE A 62 -16.86 -4.82 -8.24
CA PHE A 62 -16.68 -5.70 -9.38
C PHE A 62 -17.23 -5.13 -10.67
N GLN A 63 -18.24 -4.25 -10.60
CA GLN A 63 -18.81 -3.57 -11.76
C GLN A 63 -17.96 -2.39 -12.25
N MET A 64 -17.12 -1.82 -11.39
CA MET A 64 -16.22 -0.71 -11.74
C MET A 64 -15.19 -1.10 -12.79
N GLY A 65 -14.94 -0.18 -13.73
CA GLY A 65 -13.85 -0.28 -14.69
C GLY A 65 -12.47 -0.16 -14.02
N PRO A 66 -11.36 -0.50 -14.71
CA PRO A 66 -10.03 -0.53 -14.11
C PRO A 66 -9.55 0.81 -13.50
N GLU A 67 -9.81 1.93 -14.18
CA GLU A 67 -9.40 3.27 -13.72
C GLU A 67 -10.25 3.73 -12.54
N GLU A 68 -11.57 3.55 -12.64
CA GLU A 68 -12.53 3.85 -11.57
C GLU A 68 -12.21 3.07 -10.29
N ARG A 69 -11.94 1.76 -10.44
CA ARG A 69 -11.52 0.91 -9.32
C ARG A 69 -10.21 1.39 -8.69
N THR A 70 -9.26 1.85 -9.51
CA THR A 70 -7.99 2.39 -8.99
C THR A 70 -8.20 3.65 -8.16
N ALA A 71 -9.04 4.57 -8.64
CA ALA A 71 -9.40 5.77 -7.90
C ALA A 71 -10.18 5.44 -6.63
N TYR A 72 -11.13 4.51 -6.70
CA TYR A 72 -11.92 4.04 -5.55
C TYR A 72 -11.02 3.47 -4.44
N VAL A 73 -10.08 2.58 -4.80
CA VAL A 73 -9.12 2.00 -3.85
C VAL A 73 -8.27 3.09 -3.19
N LEU A 74 -7.75 4.03 -3.97
CA LEU A 74 -6.94 5.13 -3.45
C LEU A 74 -7.74 5.99 -2.46
N ASN A 75 -9.00 6.31 -2.79
CA ASN A 75 -9.88 7.06 -1.91
C ASN A 75 -10.12 6.32 -0.59
N LYS A 76 -10.40 5.01 -0.62
CA LYS A 76 -10.54 4.19 0.61
C LYS A 76 -9.27 4.19 1.47
N GLN A 77 -8.10 4.13 0.84
CA GLN A 77 -6.82 4.22 1.54
C GLN A 77 -6.62 5.60 2.19
N ILE A 78 -6.92 6.68 1.47
CA ILE A 78 -6.84 8.06 1.98
C ILE A 78 -7.82 8.25 3.14
N GLU A 79 -9.07 7.80 3.00
CA GLU A 79 -10.09 7.85 4.05
C GLU A 79 -9.64 7.12 5.33
N PHE A 80 -8.93 5.99 5.18
CA PHE A 80 -8.55 5.16 6.32
C PHE A 80 -7.33 5.67 7.08
N VAL A 81 -6.27 6.11 6.40
CA VAL A 81 -5.00 6.51 7.06
C VAL A 81 -4.58 7.96 6.85
N GLY A 82 -5.24 8.67 5.94
CA GLY A 82 -4.88 10.03 5.54
C GLY A 82 -3.77 10.07 4.49
N GLU A 83 -3.83 11.07 3.61
CA GLU A 83 -2.89 11.27 2.51
C GLU A 83 -1.43 11.43 2.99
N GLU A 84 -1.22 12.12 4.12
CA GLU A 84 0.12 12.32 4.68
C GLU A 84 0.81 11.00 5.02
N LYS A 85 0.07 10.03 5.57
CA LYS A 85 0.62 8.71 5.91
C LYS A 85 0.94 7.87 4.69
N LEU A 86 0.14 7.99 3.64
CA LEU A 86 0.46 7.37 2.35
C LEU A 86 1.75 7.95 1.75
N ARG A 87 1.90 9.28 1.80
CA ARG A 87 3.13 9.95 1.33
C ARG A 87 4.35 9.54 2.15
N GLU A 88 4.23 9.48 3.47
CA GLU A 88 5.29 9.01 4.37
C GLU A 88 5.71 7.57 4.03
N ALA A 89 4.74 6.68 3.81
CA ALA A 89 5.00 5.30 3.41
C ALA A 89 5.73 5.21 2.06
N LEU A 90 5.31 5.97 1.04
CA LEU A 90 5.99 5.99 -0.26
C LEU A 90 7.44 6.48 -0.13
N MET A 91 7.68 7.52 0.66
CA MET A 91 9.04 8.04 0.91
C MET A 91 9.90 7.05 1.69
N ALA A 92 9.34 6.37 2.69
CA ALA A 92 10.03 5.34 3.45
C ALA A 92 10.42 4.16 2.54
N ALA A 93 9.48 3.68 1.72
CA ALA A 93 9.71 2.61 0.76
C ALA A 93 10.81 3.01 -0.23
N TRP A 94 10.74 4.23 -0.78
CA TRP A 94 11.76 4.80 -1.65
C TRP A 94 13.15 4.76 -1.01
N ASN A 95 13.29 5.24 0.22
CA ASN A 95 14.58 5.25 0.92
C ASN A 95 15.13 3.85 1.22
N MET A 96 14.27 2.84 1.38
CA MET A 96 14.70 1.44 1.59
C MET A 96 15.31 0.82 0.33
N ILE A 97 14.78 1.12 -0.87
CA ILE A 97 15.18 0.43 -2.12
C ILE A 97 16.06 1.29 -3.02
N LYS A 98 15.94 2.63 -2.95
CA LYS A 98 16.80 3.58 -3.67
C LYS A 98 18.30 3.22 -3.62
N PRO A 99 18.86 2.73 -2.49
CA PRO A 99 20.29 2.44 -2.43
C PRO A 99 20.78 1.46 -3.50
N ASP A 100 19.94 0.51 -3.97
CA ASP A 100 20.32 -0.47 -5.01
C ASP A 100 19.09 -1.24 -5.57
N PRO A 101 18.28 -0.62 -6.46
CA PRO A 101 17.08 -1.26 -6.98
C PRO A 101 17.37 -2.51 -7.83
N ASP A 102 18.51 -2.56 -8.52
CA ASP A 102 18.84 -3.66 -9.44
C ASP A 102 19.25 -4.91 -8.65
N ARG A 103 20.03 -4.75 -7.57
CA ARG A 103 20.29 -5.83 -6.61
C ARG A 103 19.03 -6.33 -5.94
N VAL A 104 18.14 -5.41 -5.55
CA VAL A 104 16.86 -5.74 -4.91
C VAL A 104 15.96 -6.54 -5.84
N LEU A 105 16.00 -6.26 -7.15
CA LEU A 105 15.27 -7.01 -8.16
C LEU A 105 16.02 -8.25 -8.66
N GLY A 106 17.25 -8.49 -8.19
CA GLY A 106 18.09 -9.61 -8.63
C GLY A 106 18.54 -9.50 -10.10
N ILE A 107 18.53 -8.29 -10.66
CA ILE A 107 18.99 -8.01 -12.02
C ILE A 107 20.52 -7.88 -11.95
N ARG A 108 21.23 -8.75 -12.67
CA ARG A 108 22.70 -8.78 -12.77
C ARG A 108 23.19 -8.06 -14.02
#